data_AF-A0A9E2ZD00-F1
#
_entry.id   AF-A0A9E2ZD00-F1
#
_cell.length_a   1.000
_cell.length_b   1.000
_cell.length_c   1.000
_cell.angle_alpha   90.00
_cell.angle_beta   90.00
_cell.angle_gamma   90.00
#
_symmetry.space_group_name_H-M   'P 1'
#
loop_
_entity.id
_entity.type
_entity.pdbx_description
1 polymer ?
#
loop_
_entity_poly.entity_id
_entity_poly.type
_entity_poly.pdbx_seq_one_letter_code
_entity_poly.pdbx_strand_id
1 'polypeptide(L)'
;MIDRLICSRLWGALVVLFAAAGFSAVCALALANPAGAALPSNCSKAGSRVTCTFSFSGSEQAFRVPQGVGSVRVVAVGASGGGGVGVEPGGAGAVVSGTLSVSGGESLYVEVGGAGGQAGRGGTPGFNGGGTGNGDAGGGGGASDVRTAPRSAGLSPDRRV
;
A
#
# COMPACT_ATOMS: atom_id res chain seq x y z
N MET A 1 -28.33 -38.83 38.73
CA MET A 1 -29.45 -39.34 37.90
C MET A 1 -29.50 -38.49 36.65
N ILE A 2 -29.44 -39.12 35.46
CA ILE A 2 -30.06 -38.67 34.18
C ILE A 2 -29.41 -37.38 33.59
N ASP A 3 -28.89 -37.24 32.37
CA ASP A 3 -28.95 -37.91 31.06
C ASP A 3 -27.73 -37.41 30.24
N ARG A 4 -27.00 -38.23 29.44
CA ARG A 4 -27.22 -38.50 27.99
C ARG A 4 -27.52 -37.23 27.18
N LEU A 5 -26.69 -36.83 26.21
CA LEU A 5 -26.69 -37.26 24.79
C LEU A 5 -25.36 -36.77 24.15
N ILE A 6 -24.43 -37.61 23.69
CA ILE A 6 -24.41 -38.40 22.44
C ILE A 6 -24.45 -37.54 21.16
N CYS A 7 -23.32 -37.54 20.44
CA CYS A 7 -23.23 -37.81 18.99
C CYS A 7 -21.74 -37.97 18.64
N SER A 8 -21.06 -39.05 19.05
CA SER A 8 -20.90 -40.28 18.27
C SER A 8 -21.01 -40.12 16.75
N ARG A 9 -19.88 -40.27 16.06
CA ARG A 9 -19.77 -41.09 14.83
C ARG A 9 -18.31 -41.31 14.44
N LEU A 10 -17.72 -42.28 15.12
CA LEU A 10 -16.74 -43.20 14.54
C LEU A 10 -17.43 -43.99 13.42
N TRP A 11 -16.81 -44.03 12.24
CA TRP A 11 -16.81 -45.09 11.21
C TRP A 11 -15.59 -44.74 10.33
N GLY A 12 -14.66 -45.60 9.97
CA GLY A 12 -14.35 -46.99 10.24
C GLY A 12 -12.93 -47.18 9.67
N ALA A 13 -12.00 -47.71 10.46
CA ALA A 13 -10.65 -47.97 10.02
C ALA A 13 -10.62 -49.27 9.21
N LEU A 14 -10.55 -49.17 7.88
CA LEU A 14 -10.17 -50.29 7.03
C LEU A 14 -8.65 -50.25 6.83
N VAL A 15 -7.98 -51.16 7.53
CA VAL A 15 -6.57 -51.49 7.35
C VAL A 15 -6.43 -52.19 6.01
N VAL A 16 -5.70 -51.59 5.06
CA VAL A 16 -5.17 -52.30 3.90
C VAL A 16 -3.67 -52.42 4.09
N LEU A 17 -3.23 -53.64 4.40
CA LEU A 17 -1.83 -54.04 4.31
C LEU A 17 -1.40 -54.04 2.83
N PHE A 18 -0.41 -53.23 2.48
CA PHE A 18 0.49 -53.55 1.37
C PHE A 18 1.92 -53.60 1.90
N ALA A 19 2.58 -54.70 1.57
CA ALA A 19 3.89 -55.07 2.04
C ALA A 19 5.00 -54.16 1.51
N ALA A 20 5.96 -53.89 2.40
CA ALA A 20 7.39 -53.72 2.17
C ALA A 20 7.85 -52.75 1.05
N ALA A 21 8.21 -51.53 1.44
CA ALA A 21 9.54 -50.95 1.21
C ALA A 21 9.68 -49.58 1.89
N GLY A 22 10.57 -49.50 2.89
CA GLY A 22 11.50 -48.37 3.07
C GLY A 22 10.97 -46.99 3.49
N PHE A 23 11.62 -46.47 4.53
CA PHE A 23 11.70 -45.06 4.95
C PHE A 23 10.54 -44.47 5.77
N SER A 24 10.81 -44.39 7.09
CA SER A 24 10.17 -43.52 8.06
C SER A 24 9.95 -42.11 7.53
N ALA A 25 8.72 -41.75 7.20
CA ALA A 25 8.33 -40.36 7.07
C ALA A 25 7.84 -39.89 8.45
N VAL A 26 8.81 -39.49 9.27
CA VAL A 26 8.57 -38.74 10.50
C VAL A 26 7.68 -37.54 10.17
N CYS A 27 6.66 -37.33 11.00
CA CYS A 27 5.83 -36.15 11.02
C CYS A 27 6.72 -34.91 11.20
N ALA A 28 7.11 -34.28 10.09
CA ALA A 28 7.73 -32.97 10.11
C ALA A 28 6.61 -31.95 10.33
N LEU A 29 6.27 -31.73 11.60
CA LEU A 29 5.84 -30.40 12.04
C LEU A 29 6.99 -29.46 11.69
N ALA A 30 6.93 -28.89 10.49
CA ALA A 30 7.79 -27.81 10.11
C ALA A 30 7.51 -26.67 11.10
N LEU A 31 8.37 -26.55 12.11
CA LEU A 31 8.60 -25.28 12.76
C LEU A 31 9.11 -24.36 11.65
N ALA A 32 8.20 -23.70 10.96
CA ALA A 32 8.52 -22.61 10.08
C ALA A 32 9.17 -21.56 10.98
N ASN A 33 10.50 -21.61 11.05
CA ASN A 33 11.31 -20.52 11.54
C ASN A 33 10.83 -19.30 10.75
N PRO A 34 10.30 -18.23 11.39
CA PRO A 34 9.99 -17.02 10.65
C PRO A 34 11.35 -16.40 10.34
N ALA A 35 12.02 -16.92 9.32
CA ALA A 35 13.04 -16.18 8.60
C ALA A 35 12.33 -14.89 8.20
N GLY A 36 12.68 -13.80 8.87
CA GLY A 36 11.95 -12.54 8.81
C GLY A 36 11.67 -12.21 7.35
N ALA A 37 10.39 -12.06 7.03
CA ALA A 37 9.96 -11.80 5.66
C ALA A 37 10.84 -10.68 5.08
N ALA A 38 11.42 -10.94 3.91
CA ALA A 38 12.24 -9.96 3.23
C ALA A 38 11.42 -8.68 3.06
N LEU A 39 12.07 -7.53 3.28
CA LEU A 39 11.41 -6.25 3.07
C LEU A 39 10.98 -6.12 1.60
N PRO A 40 9.84 -5.46 1.32
CA PRO A 40 9.48 -5.10 -0.05
C PRO A 40 10.62 -4.34 -0.73
N SER A 41 10.76 -4.47 -2.05
CA SER A 41 11.85 -3.85 -2.83
C SER A 41 11.89 -2.32 -2.73
N ASN A 42 10.75 -1.70 -2.41
CA ASN A 42 10.64 -0.27 -2.22
C ASN A 42 11.01 0.17 -0.79
N CYS A 43 11.40 -0.77 0.08
CA CYS A 43 11.77 -0.52 1.47
C CYS A 43 13.22 -0.90 1.75
N SER A 44 13.88 -0.10 2.59
CA SER A 44 15.24 -0.36 3.10
C SER A 44 15.29 -0.18 4.61
N LYS A 45 16.18 -0.91 5.29
CA LYS A 45 16.38 -0.83 6.74
C LYS A 45 17.75 -0.25 7.05
N ALA A 46 17.77 0.74 7.93
CA ALA A 46 18.97 1.32 8.51
C ALA A 46 18.83 1.32 10.04
N GLY A 47 19.55 0.43 10.72
CA GLY A 47 19.39 0.22 12.17
C GLY A 47 17.98 -0.27 12.52
N SER A 48 17.29 0.44 13.41
CA SER A 48 15.90 0.18 13.78
C SER A 48 14.86 0.87 12.87
N ARG A 49 15.31 1.73 11.95
CA ARG A 49 14.42 2.46 11.03
C ARG A 49 14.25 1.69 9.72
N VAL A 50 13.00 1.54 9.29
CA VAL A 50 12.65 1.08 7.95
C VAL A 50 12.08 2.27 7.18
N THR A 51 12.54 2.49 5.96
CA THR A 51 12.06 3.55 5.07
C THR A 51 11.59 2.92 3.77
N CYS A 52 10.32 3.14 3.46
CA CYS A 52 9.69 2.73 2.21
C CYS A 52 9.47 3.96 1.32
N THR A 53 9.91 3.89 0.07
CA THR A 53 9.73 4.95 -0.94
C THR A 53 8.64 4.52 -1.90
N PHE A 54 7.73 5.42 -2.22
CA PHE A 54 6.69 5.20 -3.22
C PHE A 54 6.89 6.20 -4.34
N SER A 55 7.02 5.69 -5.56
CA SER A 55 7.15 6.51 -6.77
C SER A 55 5.80 6.60 -7.48
N PHE A 56 5.66 7.59 -8.37
CA PHE A 56 4.45 7.72 -9.17
C PHE A 56 4.22 6.47 -10.02
N SER A 57 3.04 5.85 -9.85
CA SER A 57 2.62 4.64 -10.57
C SER A 57 1.43 4.89 -11.52
N GLY A 58 0.84 6.09 -11.50
CA GLY A 58 -0.42 6.37 -12.20
C GLY A 58 -1.69 5.91 -11.46
N SER A 59 -1.54 5.28 -10.29
CA SER A 59 -2.65 4.72 -9.52
C SER A 59 -2.38 4.71 -8.00
N GLU A 60 -3.42 4.42 -7.21
CA GLU A 60 -3.30 4.22 -5.77
C GLU A 60 -2.35 3.05 -5.45
N GLN A 61 -1.48 3.25 -4.46
CA GLN A 61 -0.61 2.21 -3.90
C GLN A 61 -1.00 1.91 -2.45
N ALA A 62 -0.61 0.77 -1.92
CA ALA A 62 -0.93 0.39 -0.55
C ALA A 62 0.34 0.18 0.29
N PHE A 63 0.29 0.64 1.54
CA PHE A 63 1.28 0.37 2.57
C PHE A 63 0.62 -0.33 3.75
N ARG A 64 1.08 -1.54 4.07
CA ARG A 64 0.63 -2.25 5.27
C ARG A 64 1.56 -1.95 6.42
N VAL A 65 1.03 -1.34 7.47
CA VAL A 65 1.78 -1.01 8.68
C VAL A 65 2.30 -2.31 9.32
N PRO A 66 3.62 -2.45 9.55
CA PRO A 66 4.15 -3.63 10.21
C PRO A 66 3.58 -3.81 11.62
N GLN A 67 3.47 -5.06 12.07
CA GLN A 67 3.03 -5.35 13.44
C GLN A 67 3.97 -4.68 14.46
N GLY A 68 3.39 -4.13 15.54
CA GLY A 68 4.14 -3.42 16.58
C GLY A 68 4.56 -1.98 16.25
N VAL A 69 4.23 -1.46 15.06
CA VAL A 69 4.45 -0.05 14.72
C VAL A 69 3.24 0.79 15.14
N GLY A 70 3.48 1.77 16.01
CA GLY A 70 2.45 2.71 16.49
C GLY A 70 2.50 4.11 15.86
N SER A 71 3.54 4.41 15.09
CA SER A 71 3.67 5.68 14.38
C SER A 71 4.51 5.54 13.12
N VAL A 72 4.18 6.34 12.10
CA VAL A 72 4.96 6.45 10.87
C VAL A 72 5.27 7.93 10.59
N ARG A 73 6.49 8.21 10.17
CA ARG A 73 6.85 9.53 9.64
C ARG A 73 6.68 9.53 8.13
N VAL A 74 5.87 10.43 7.63
CA VAL A 74 5.58 10.60 6.20
C VAL A 74 6.33 11.82 5.67
N VAL A 75 6.89 11.69 4.48
CA VAL A 75 7.35 12.82 3.65
C VAL A 75 6.62 12.70 2.33
N ALA A 76 5.72 13.64 2.06
CA ALA A 76 4.97 13.71 0.81
C ALA A 76 5.58 14.80 -0.08
N VAL A 77 5.91 14.43 -1.31
CA VAL A 77 6.49 15.33 -2.32
C VAL A 77 5.47 15.48 -3.44
N GLY A 78 4.85 16.66 -3.57
CA GLY A 78 3.97 16.97 -4.69
C GLY A 78 4.76 16.99 -6.00
N ALA A 79 4.08 16.72 -7.12
CA ALA A 79 4.68 16.80 -8.44
C ALA A 79 4.69 18.23 -8.98
N SER A 80 5.61 18.52 -9.88
CA SER A 80 5.66 19.83 -10.55
C SER A 80 4.52 20.01 -11.55
N GLY A 81 4.15 21.26 -11.80
CA GLY A 81 3.36 21.62 -12.97
C GLY A 81 4.13 21.39 -14.27
N GLY A 82 3.38 21.34 -15.38
CA GLY A 82 3.94 21.43 -16.71
C GLY A 82 4.33 22.86 -17.04
N GLY A 83 5.34 23.01 -17.90
CA GLY A 83 5.78 24.31 -18.37
C GLY A 83 4.81 24.96 -19.36
N GLY A 84 4.84 26.29 -19.39
CA GLY A 84 4.11 27.09 -20.37
C GLY A 84 4.79 27.06 -21.76
N VAL A 85 4.16 27.69 -22.75
CA VAL A 85 4.85 27.99 -24.01
C VAL A 85 6.04 28.92 -23.75
N GLY A 86 7.08 28.84 -24.58
CA GLY A 86 8.31 29.62 -24.35
C GLY A 86 9.28 28.99 -23.34
N VAL A 87 9.08 27.71 -22.99
CA VAL A 87 9.98 26.90 -22.14
C VAL A 87 10.03 27.31 -20.66
N GLU A 88 9.07 28.10 -20.21
CA GLU A 88 8.95 28.47 -18.79
C GLU A 88 8.63 27.22 -17.94
N PRO A 89 9.42 26.91 -16.91
CA PRO A 89 9.16 25.78 -16.04
C PRO A 89 7.81 25.91 -15.32
N GLY A 90 7.11 24.79 -15.17
CA GLY A 90 5.94 24.73 -14.28
C GLY A 90 6.35 24.91 -12.81
N GLY A 91 5.39 25.30 -11.98
CA GLY A 91 5.62 25.47 -10.54
C GLY A 91 6.14 24.18 -9.89
N ALA A 92 7.07 24.32 -8.95
CA ALA A 92 7.60 23.18 -8.18
C ALA A 92 6.53 22.61 -7.24
N GLY A 93 6.57 21.29 -7.03
CA GLY A 93 5.72 20.65 -6.04
C GLY A 93 6.20 20.92 -4.61
N ALA A 94 5.27 21.02 -3.67
CA ALA A 94 5.58 21.22 -2.26
C ALA A 94 6.11 19.93 -1.62
N VAL A 95 6.99 20.06 -0.63
CA VAL A 95 7.42 18.97 0.25
C VAL A 95 6.82 19.20 1.63
N VAL A 96 6.05 18.23 2.11
CA VAL A 96 5.42 18.28 3.43
C VAL A 96 5.83 17.04 4.21
N SER A 97 6.07 17.19 5.52
CA SER A 97 6.35 16.04 6.38
C SER A 97 5.53 16.10 7.66
N GLY A 98 5.20 14.93 8.18
CA GLY A 98 4.42 14.78 9.41
C GLY A 98 4.55 13.40 10.01
N THR A 99 4.07 13.24 11.23
CA THR A 99 4.00 11.95 11.92
C THR A 99 2.54 11.57 12.07
N LEU A 100 2.19 10.35 11.65
CA LEU A 100 0.86 9.77 11.79
C LEU A 100 0.90 8.69 12.87
N SER A 101 -0.03 8.76 13.82
CA SER A 101 -0.32 7.65 14.73
C SER A 101 -1.07 6.55 13.98
N VAL A 102 -0.59 5.32 14.07
CA VAL A 102 -1.12 4.16 13.32
C VAL A 102 -1.24 2.95 14.23
N SER A 103 -1.98 1.94 13.78
CA SER A 103 -1.98 0.63 14.41
C SER A 103 -1.25 -0.42 13.56
N GLY A 104 -0.56 -1.35 14.22
CA GLY A 104 0.09 -2.47 13.55
C GLY A 104 -0.91 -3.30 12.73
N GLY A 105 -0.62 -3.51 11.44
CA GLY A 105 -1.49 -4.23 10.51
C GLY A 105 -2.53 -3.40 9.77
N GLU A 106 -2.66 -2.11 10.10
CA GLU A 106 -3.49 -1.15 9.36
C GLU A 106 -3.01 -0.99 7.92
N SER A 107 -3.96 -0.75 7.01
CA SER A 107 -3.68 -0.41 5.61
C SER A 107 -3.76 1.09 5.43
N LEU A 108 -2.65 1.67 4.95
CA LEU A 108 -2.61 3.04 4.47
C LEU A 108 -2.56 3.04 2.95
N TYR A 109 -3.19 4.04 2.35
CA TYR A 109 -3.25 4.21 0.90
C TYR A 109 -2.36 5.39 0.51
N VAL A 110 -1.47 5.16 -0.44
CA VAL A 110 -0.44 6.12 -0.84
C VAL A 110 -0.73 6.61 -2.23
N GLU A 111 -0.88 7.92 -2.34
CA GLU A 111 -1.08 8.63 -3.59
C GLU A 111 0.17 9.45 -3.87
N VAL A 112 0.82 9.18 -5.00
CA VAL A 112 1.97 9.96 -5.43
C VAL A 112 1.54 10.84 -6.58
N GLY A 113 1.74 12.14 -6.48
CA GLY A 113 1.38 13.12 -7.49
C GLY A 113 2.05 12.84 -8.82
N GLY A 114 1.30 13.02 -9.91
CA GLY A 114 1.84 12.99 -11.26
C GLY A 114 2.16 14.40 -11.76
N ALA A 115 3.21 14.55 -12.56
CA ALA A 115 3.57 15.85 -13.12
C ALA A 115 2.53 16.35 -14.12
N GLY A 116 2.34 17.67 -14.17
CA GLY A 116 1.54 18.32 -15.19
C GLY A 116 2.19 18.24 -16.57
N GLY A 117 1.36 18.14 -17.61
CA GLY A 117 1.79 18.13 -19.00
C GLY A 117 2.20 19.51 -19.49
N GLN A 118 3.19 19.56 -20.37
CA GLN A 118 3.63 20.82 -21.00
C GLN A 118 2.51 21.44 -21.84
N ALA A 119 2.45 22.77 -21.95
CA ALA A 119 1.45 23.47 -22.76
C ALA A 119 1.42 22.96 -24.22
N GLY A 120 2.59 22.85 -24.86
CA GLY A 120 2.76 22.31 -26.21
C GLY A 120 2.44 20.81 -26.37
N ARG A 121 2.07 20.12 -25.28
CA ARG A 121 1.61 18.73 -25.26
C ARG A 121 0.18 18.61 -24.72
N GLY A 122 -0.60 19.68 -24.81
CA GLY A 122 -2.01 19.72 -24.42
C GLY A 122 -2.25 20.00 -22.93
N GLY A 123 -1.23 20.36 -22.15
CA GLY A 123 -1.41 20.80 -20.77
C GLY A 123 -2.10 19.77 -19.87
N THR A 124 -1.84 18.46 -20.09
CA THR A 124 -2.55 17.39 -19.37
C THR A 124 -2.46 17.56 -17.85
N PRO A 125 -3.54 17.31 -17.09
CA PRO A 125 -3.51 17.46 -15.65
C PRO A 125 -2.58 16.44 -15.00
N GLY A 126 -1.85 16.87 -13.97
CA GLY A 126 -1.13 15.97 -13.08
C GLY A 126 -2.08 15.07 -12.29
N PHE A 127 -1.66 13.83 -12.04
CA PHE A 127 -2.45 12.88 -11.27
C PHE A 127 -2.70 13.37 -9.84
N ASN A 128 -3.88 13.05 -9.27
CA ASN A 128 -4.29 13.44 -7.92
C ASN A 128 -4.52 14.96 -7.74
N GLY A 129 -5.35 15.53 -8.61
CA GLY A 129 -5.91 16.88 -8.43
C GLY A 129 -5.26 18.00 -9.24
N GLY A 130 -4.34 17.69 -10.17
CA GLY A 130 -3.84 18.69 -11.11
C GLY A 130 -4.94 19.20 -12.05
N GLY A 131 -4.91 20.50 -12.37
CA GLY A 131 -5.81 21.10 -13.36
C GLY A 131 -5.29 20.97 -14.78
N THR A 132 -6.19 20.93 -15.77
CA THR A 132 -5.80 20.98 -17.19
C THR A 132 -5.36 22.39 -17.55
N GLY A 133 -4.20 22.52 -18.20
CA GLY A 133 -3.73 23.77 -18.76
C GLY A 133 -4.59 24.22 -19.93
N ASN A 134 -4.59 25.53 -20.24
CA ASN A 134 -5.32 26.09 -21.37
C ASN A 134 -4.46 27.11 -22.12
N GLY A 135 -4.64 27.16 -23.44
CA GLY A 135 -3.86 27.98 -24.35
C GLY A 135 -2.37 27.73 -24.15
N ASP A 136 -1.71 28.72 -23.56
CA ASP A 136 -0.27 28.75 -23.36
C ASP A 136 0.20 28.17 -22.02
N ALA A 137 -0.73 27.75 -21.16
CA ALA A 137 -0.44 27.21 -19.84
C ALA A 137 -0.20 25.69 -19.84
N GLY A 138 0.80 25.24 -19.08
CA GLY A 138 0.97 23.84 -18.74
C GLY A 138 -0.08 23.36 -17.74
N GLY A 139 -0.25 22.04 -17.63
CA GLY A 139 -1.13 21.42 -16.63
C GLY A 139 -0.59 21.60 -15.21
N GLY A 140 -1.48 21.66 -14.23
CA GLY A 140 -1.12 21.71 -12.81
C GLY A 140 -0.50 20.39 -12.33
N GLY A 141 0.46 20.48 -11.41
CA GLY A 141 1.09 19.32 -10.77
C GLY A 141 0.14 18.62 -9.78
N GLY A 142 0.37 17.33 -9.58
CA GLY A 142 -0.40 16.48 -8.68
C GLY A 142 0.02 16.53 -7.21
N ALA A 143 -0.94 16.35 -6.30
CA ALA A 143 -0.64 16.20 -4.87
C ALA A 143 -0.14 14.79 -4.54
N SER A 144 0.74 14.68 -3.54
CA SER A 144 1.07 13.40 -2.90
C SER A 144 0.49 13.38 -1.48
N ASP A 145 -0.13 12.28 -1.09
CA ASP A 145 -0.77 12.14 0.22
C ASP A 145 -0.86 10.69 0.68
N VAL A 146 -1.19 10.51 1.97
CA VAL A 146 -1.45 9.21 2.60
C VAL A 146 -2.84 9.24 3.20
N ARG A 147 -3.64 8.20 2.96
CA ARG A 147 -5.05 8.10 3.37
C ARG A 147 -5.28 6.86 4.22
N THR A 148 -6.30 6.93 5.07
CA THR A 148 -6.80 5.79 5.87
C THR A 148 -7.94 5.03 5.19
N ALA A 149 -8.41 5.51 4.05
CA ALA A 149 -9.42 4.86 3.23
C ALA A 149 -9.01 4.91 1.74
N PRO A 150 -9.38 3.89 0.95
CA PRO A 150 -9.05 3.85 -0.47
C PRO A 150 -9.86 4.88 -1.25
N ARG A 151 -9.38 5.27 -2.44
CA ARG A 151 -10.14 6.09 -3.41
C ARG A 151 -11.52 5.53 -3.70
N SER A 152 -11.67 4.21 -3.73
CA SER A 152 -12.93 3.52 -4.02
C SER A 152 -13.99 3.70 -2.92
N ALA A 153 -13.60 4.09 -1.70
CA ALA A 153 -14.54 4.41 -0.64
C ALA A 153 -15.29 5.74 -0.88
N GLY A 154 -14.80 6.56 -1.82
CA GLY A 154 -15.35 7.89 -2.11
C GLY A 154 -15.04 8.91 -1.01
N LEU A 155 -15.39 10.16 -1.28
CA LEU A 155 -15.41 11.20 -0.25
C LEU A 155 -16.72 11.03 0.52
N SER A 156 -16.65 10.83 1.84
CA SER A 156 -17.85 11.00 2.66
C SER A 156 -18.27 12.46 2.53
N PRO A 157 -19.51 12.77 2.11
CA PRO A 157 -19.98 14.15 2.04
C PRO A 157 -19.76 14.82 3.41
N ASP A 158 -19.27 16.06 3.40
CA ASP A 158 -19.29 16.84 4.62
C ASP A 158 -20.76 16.95 5.07
N ARG A 159 -21.06 16.50 6.29
CA ARG A 159 -22.42 16.56 6.86
C ARG A 159 -22.77 17.95 7.38
N ARG A 160 -21.92 18.95 7.14
CA ARG A 160 -22.13 20.36 7.54
C ARG A 160 -22.90 21.20 6.53
N VAL A 161 -23.57 20.60 5.54
CA VAL A 161 -24.54 21.28 4.67
C VAL A 161 -25.97 21.01 5.12
#